data_AF-A0A9N9Z9V0-F1
#
_entry.id   AF-A0A9N9Z9V0-F1
#
_cell.length_a   1.000
_cell.length_b   1.000
_cell.length_c   1.000
_cell.angle_alpha   90.00
_cell.angle_beta   90.00
_cell.angle_gamma   90.00
#
_symmetry.space_group_name_H-M   'P 1'
#
loop_
_entity.id
_entity.type
_entity.pdbx_description
1 polymer ?
#
loop_
_entity_poly.entity_id
_entity_poly.type
_entity_poly.pdbx_seq_one_letter_code
_entity_poly.pdbx_strand_id
1 'polypeptide(L)'
;MSTASLNSCPQLPISLLLKVCLRPNPPKIVFYALVEACQDAWDEQSESGTTSLALSGIVYSDLLRAAVQLEEFEIFKEVAKKRSMKDTAPVAFFTWLREWVGYDDNEAALRFKRIRVGLRYCLPSCFDDLFAAIEAFVPLEGSGSSCPTIAQFAQSELCSRAQQAEPSHLSKSDGRALVKSARYFGNTGFFISEDMLIISGSVVKILSLCYDDPEVIFGFVFQIQQDGIKGIPQEEAALISHSVAADLLKNAKPGEWRPRPVIESLFTKGSPEERSAVKSEDIAEFLSIFLEANPEDDGLVWEFLSSLIQTLPDLNLRQLTSLWIPFLSALTNILASNSIPFTDPVYQKLYLTFITKLVDNFVGHEPPEISGNVRATKSAHKNTKARKQWYERRVEAVALLKTFDQSHLKSLLGSKYDKLFRMQHLTVAKPPPLQRPLKHLAGAANQTSAGPRRGAKRKAKQMN
;
A
#
# COMPACT_ATOMS: atom_id res chain seq x y z
N MET A 1 -24.42 52.11 17.45
CA MET A 1 -25.00 51.20 16.43
C MET A 1 -23.85 50.52 15.73
N SER A 2 -23.55 49.29 16.13
CA SER A 2 -22.60 48.41 15.45
C SER A 2 -23.25 47.04 15.45
N THR A 3 -23.76 46.64 14.30
CA THR A 3 -24.39 45.35 14.06
C THR A 3 -23.29 44.30 14.02
N ALA A 4 -23.06 43.63 15.15
CA ALA A 4 -22.24 42.43 15.20
C ALA A 4 -22.88 41.38 14.28
N SER A 5 -22.19 41.06 13.19
CA SER A 5 -22.56 40.01 12.25
C SER A 5 -22.58 38.66 12.97
N LEU A 6 -23.77 38.09 13.07
CA LEU A 6 -24.00 36.68 13.35
C LEU A 6 -23.58 35.85 12.12
N ASN A 7 -22.30 35.88 11.74
CA ASN A 7 -21.72 34.87 10.83
C ASN A 7 -21.38 33.61 11.63
N SER A 8 -22.39 33.10 12.33
CA SER A 8 -22.34 31.89 13.13
C SER A 8 -22.51 30.67 12.22
N CYS A 9 -21.43 29.92 12.03
CA CYS A 9 -21.35 28.53 11.56
C CYS A 9 -22.61 27.98 10.83
N PRO A 10 -22.66 27.96 9.49
CA PRO A 10 -23.84 27.53 8.72
C PRO A 10 -24.24 26.05 8.94
N GLN A 11 -23.45 25.26 9.68
CA GLN A 11 -23.80 23.89 10.06
C GLN A 11 -24.88 23.79 11.14
N LEU A 12 -25.00 24.79 12.02
CA LEU A 12 -25.99 24.74 13.10
C LEU A 12 -27.44 24.76 12.56
N PRO A 13 -27.81 25.67 11.65
CA PRO A 13 -29.14 25.70 11.03
C PRO A 13 -29.47 24.42 10.27
N ILE A 14 -28.53 23.90 9.45
CA ILE A 14 -28.71 22.66 8.68
C ILE A 14 -28.98 21.48 9.61
N SER A 15 -28.19 21.32 10.67
CA SER A 15 -28.36 20.20 11.63
C SER A 15 -29.69 20.24 12.38
N LEU A 16 -30.23 21.42 12.67
CA LEU A 16 -31.52 21.59 13.33
C LEU A 16 -32.68 21.26 12.39
N LEU A 17 -32.65 21.78 11.15
CA LEU A 17 -33.66 21.48 10.13
C LEU A 17 -33.71 19.99 9.79
N LEU A 18 -32.55 19.35 9.68
CA LEU A 18 -32.38 17.92 9.44
C LEU A 18 -33.02 17.08 10.56
N LYS A 19 -32.80 17.45 11.83
CA LYS A 19 -33.46 16.78 12.99
C LYS A 19 -34.98 16.89 12.96
N VAL A 20 -35.53 17.98 12.40
CA VAL A 20 -36.98 18.12 12.22
C VAL A 20 -37.45 17.23 11.07
N CYS A 21 -36.71 17.20 9.96
CA CYS A 21 -37.04 16.40 8.77
C CYS A 21 -36.91 14.88 8.95
N LEU A 22 -36.23 14.40 10.00
CA LEU A 22 -36.14 12.98 10.34
C LEU A 22 -37.24 12.52 11.32
N ARG A 23 -38.12 13.42 11.78
CA ARG A 23 -39.27 13.05 12.62
C ARG A 23 -40.38 12.42 11.77
N PRO A 24 -41.26 11.60 12.36
CA PRO A 24 -42.44 11.10 11.66
C PRO A 24 -43.29 12.28 11.15
N ASN A 25 -43.65 12.25 9.86
CA ASN A 25 -44.50 13.25 9.19
C ASN A 25 -44.00 14.71 9.30
N PRO A 26 -42.78 15.02 8.84
CA PRO A 26 -42.28 16.38 8.88
C PRO A 26 -42.97 17.24 7.81
N PRO A 27 -43.21 18.54 8.06
CA PRO A 27 -43.77 19.42 7.04
C PRO A 27 -42.80 19.54 5.85
N LYS A 28 -43.26 19.27 4.62
CA LYS A 28 -42.43 19.34 3.40
C LYS A 28 -41.74 20.70 3.21
N ILE A 29 -42.37 21.78 3.67
CA ILE A 29 -41.79 23.13 3.61
C ILE A 29 -40.47 23.25 4.37
N VAL A 30 -40.32 22.53 5.49
CA VAL A 30 -39.07 22.50 6.28
C VAL A 30 -37.99 21.73 5.53
N PHE A 31 -38.37 20.67 4.81
CA PHE A 31 -37.45 19.90 3.98
C PHE A 31 -36.96 20.69 2.76
N TYR A 32 -37.84 21.43 2.08
CA TYR A 32 -37.40 22.29 0.98
C TYR A 32 -36.47 23.41 1.45
N ALA A 33 -36.74 24.03 2.60
CA ALA A 33 -35.83 25.01 3.20
C ALA A 33 -34.46 24.42 3.57
N LEU A 34 -34.43 23.15 4.02
CA LEU A 34 -33.18 22.41 4.24
C LEU A 34 -32.43 22.16 2.94
N VAL A 35 -33.13 21.74 1.89
CA VAL A 35 -32.52 21.48 0.57
C VAL A 35 -31.93 22.77 -0.01
N GLU A 36 -32.65 23.89 0.07
CA GLU A 36 -32.18 25.22 -0.35
C GLU A 36 -30.91 25.62 0.43
N ALA A 37 -30.93 25.52 1.77
CA ALA A 37 -29.76 25.81 2.60
C ALA A 37 -28.55 24.92 2.28
N CYS A 38 -28.77 23.64 1.92
CA CYS A 38 -27.70 22.75 1.48
C CYS A 38 -27.19 23.10 0.07
N GLN A 39 -28.08 23.55 -0.84
CA GLN A 39 -27.70 23.98 -2.19
C GLN A 39 -26.82 25.22 -2.14
N ASP A 40 -27.19 26.23 -1.36
CA ASP A 40 -26.39 27.43 -1.16
C ASP A 40 -24.99 27.07 -0.64
N ALA A 41 -24.91 26.15 0.33
CA ALA A 41 -23.64 25.69 0.87
C ALA A 41 -22.76 24.92 -0.14
N TRP A 42 -23.37 24.21 -1.09
CA TRP A 42 -22.64 23.52 -2.16
C TRP A 42 -22.20 24.46 -3.28
N ASP A 43 -23.01 25.46 -3.61
CA ASP A 43 -22.71 26.38 -4.70
C ASP A 43 -21.60 27.38 -4.28
N GLU A 44 -21.59 27.84 -3.01
CA GLU A 44 -20.49 28.64 -2.44
C GLU A 44 -19.13 27.90 -2.42
N GLN A 45 -19.15 26.57 -2.37
CA GLN A 45 -17.96 25.72 -2.42
C GLN A 45 -17.29 25.71 -3.81
N SER A 46 -18.06 25.88 -4.88
CA SER A 46 -17.55 25.84 -6.25
C SER A 46 -16.78 27.11 -6.63
N GLU A 47 -17.05 28.24 -5.98
CA GLU A 47 -16.51 29.55 -6.37
C GLU A 47 -15.28 29.99 -5.55
N SER A 48 -15.17 29.55 -4.29
CA SER A 48 -14.24 30.17 -3.34
C SER A 48 -12.86 29.48 -3.21
N GLY A 49 -12.69 28.24 -3.69
CA GLY A 49 -11.41 27.49 -3.61
C GLY A 49 -10.86 27.25 -2.19
N THR A 50 -11.52 27.80 -1.16
CA THR A 50 -11.19 27.63 0.26
C THR A 50 -11.88 26.39 0.82
N THR A 51 -11.10 25.53 1.46
CA THR A 51 -11.56 24.34 2.17
C THR A 51 -12.48 24.70 3.34
N SER A 52 -13.80 24.67 3.15
CA SER A 52 -14.84 24.44 4.19
C SER A 52 -16.21 24.78 3.58
N LEU A 53 -17.11 23.83 3.26
CA LEU A 53 -17.92 23.05 4.20
C LEU A 53 -18.21 21.67 3.59
N ALA A 54 -17.34 20.67 3.78
CA ALA A 54 -17.78 19.30 3.48
C ALA A 54 -18.91 18.99 4.46
N LEU A 55 -20.15 18.87 3.98
CA LEU A 55 -21.24 18.34 4.80
C LEU A 55 -20.71 17.00 5.32
N SER A 56 -20.60 16.85 6.64
CA SER A 56 -20.12 15.59 7.21
C SER A 56 -20.94 14.44 6.64
N GLY A 57 -20.32 13.27 6.40
CA GLY A 57 -21.02 12.12 5.82
C GLY A 57 -22.31 11.73 6.56
N ILE A 58 -22.43 12.10 7.84
CA ILE A 58 -23.64 11.97 8.66
C ILE A 58 -24.76 12.91 8.15
N VAL A 59 -24.47 14.20 7.96
CA VAL A 59 -25.47 15.18 7.49
C VAL A 59 -25.93 14.84 6.07
N TYR A 60 -25.00 14.41 5.21
CA TYR A 60 -25.34 13.93 3.87
C TYR A 60 -26.26 12.70 3.91
N SER A 61 -25.91 11.68 4.70
CA SER A 61 -26.73 10.48 4.91
C SER A 61 -28.13 10.83 5.37
N ASP A 62 -28.26 11.70 6.36
CA ASP A 62 -29.54 12.08 6.93
C ASP A 62 -30.40 12.90 5.96
N LEU A 63 -29.79 13.72 5.10
CA LEU A 63 -30.50 14.43 4.03
C LEU A 63 -31.09 13.44 3.02
N LEU A 64 -30.31 12.42 2.63
CA LEU A 64 -30.79 11.34 1.77
C LEU A 64 -31.95 10.57 2.44
N ARG A 65 -31.85 10.30 3.74
CA ARG A 65 -32.92 9.63 4.50
C ARG A 65 -34.20 10.47 4.50
N ALA A 66 -34.10 11.76 4.80
CA ALA A 66 -35.24 12.67 4.80
C ALA A 66 -35.93 12.73 3.43
N ALA A 67 -35.15 12.79 2.34
CA ALA A 67 -35.69 12.80 0.98
C ALA A 67 -36.49 11.52 0.66
N VAL A 68 -35.95 10.36 1.05
CA VAL A 68 -36.63 9.06 0.85
C VAL A 68 -37.86 8.93 1.75
N GLN A 69 -37.80 9.35 3.02
CA GLN A 69 -38.94 9.32 3.96
C GLN A 69 -40.12 10.19 3.49
N LEU A 70 -39.82 11.33 2.85
CA LEU A 70 -40.82 12.26 2.33
C LEU A 70 -41.30 11.92 0.91
N GLU A 71 -40.81 10.82 0.33
CA GLU A 71 -41.07 10.40 -1.05
C GLU A 71 -40.64 11.43 -2.11
N GLU A 72 -39.65 12.27 -1.80
CA GLU A 72 -39.09 13.28 -2.70
C GLU A 72 -37.93 12.66 -3.53
N PHE A 73 -38.26 11.69 -4.38
CA PHE A 73 -37.27 10.85 -5.07
C PHE A 73 -36.40 11.60 -6.09
N GLU A 74 -36.93 12.64 -6.74
CA GLU A 74 -36.12 13.47 -7.64
C GLU A 74 -35.09 14.28 -6.84
N ILE A 75 -35.47 14.79 -5.66
CA ILE A 75 -34.52 15.48 -4.78
C ILE A 75 -33.48 14.49 -4.24
N PHE A 76 -33.90 13.30 -3.83
CA PHE A 76 -32.97 12.23 -3.44
C PHE A 76 -31.92 11.96 -4.53
N LYS A 77 -32.34 11.86 -5.79
CA LYS A 77 -31.45 11.66 -6.93
C LYS A 77 -30.50 12.84 -7.15
N GLU A 78 -31.00 14.08 -7.12
CA GLU A 78 -30.16 15.26 -7.31
C GLU A 78 -29.15 15.47 -6.17
N VAL A 79 -29.57 15.27 -4.92
CA VAL A 79 -28.68 15.26 -3.75
C VAL A 79 -27.62 14.16 -3.87
N ALA A 80 -28.02 12.95 -4.30
CA ALA A 80 -27.09 11.85 -4.50
C ALA A 80 -26.04 12.18 -5.59
N LYS A 81 -26.46 12.88 -6.65
CA LYS A 81 -25.60 13.26 -7.79
C LYS A 81 -24.63 14.40 -7.48
N LYS A 82 -25.01 15.38 -6.65
CA LYS A 82 -24.17 16.53 -6.24
C LYS A 82 -22.95 16.15 -5.36
N ARG A 83 -22.72 14.86 -5.15
CA ARG A 83 -21.67 14.30 -4.31
C ARG A 83 -20.25 14.71 -4.74
N SER A 84 -19.45 15.14 -3.76
CA SER A 84 -17.98 15.18 -3.88
C SER A 84 -17.41 13.77 -3.76
N MET A 85 -16.35 13.45 -4.51
CA MET A 85 -15.70 12.13 -4.53
C MET A 85 -15.38 11.53 -3.15
N LYS A 86 -15.27 12.36 -2.10
CA LYS A 86 -14.92 11.94 -0.73
C LYS A 86 -16.11 11.60 0.18
N ASP A 87 -17.33 12.00 -0.17
CA ASP A 87 -18.49 11.86 0.72
C ASP A 87 -19.31 10.63 0.32
N THR A 88 -18.87 9.44 0.72
CA THR A 88 -19.68 8.21 0.61
C THR A 88 -20.81 8.23 1.64
N ALA A 89 -21.98 7.72 1.26
CA ALA A 89 -22.99 7.39 2.26
C ALA A 89 -22.40 6.31 3.20
N PRO A 90 -22.52 6.46 4.53
CA PRO A 90 -22.03 5.47 5.47
C PRO A 90 -22.82 4.16 5.34
N VAL A 91 -22.21 3.03 5.67
CA VAL A 91 -22.85 1.70 5.61
C VAL A 91 -24.22 1.67 6.32
N ALA A 92 -24.35 2.39 7.45
CA ALA A 92 -25.60 2.52 8.19
C ALA A 92 -26.77 3.11 7.37
N PHE A 93 -26.50 3.95 6.38
CA PHE A 93 -27.51 4.46 5.45
C PHE A 93 -28.13 3.32 4.65
N PHE A 94 -27.30 2.41 4.14
CA PHE A 94 -27.74 1.28 3.32
C PHE A 94 -28.54 0.25 4.13
N THR A 95 -28.13 0.01 5.38
CA THR A 95 -28.91 -0.80 6.34
C THR A 95 -30.30 -0.21 6.58
N TRP A 96 -30.39 1.10 6.79
CA TRP A 96 -31.68 1.77 6.96
C TRP A 96 -32.51 1.74 5.67
N LEU A 97 -31.89 1.96 4.51
CA LEU A 97 -32.59 1.99 3.24
C LEU A 97 -33.21 0.63 2.92
N ARG A 98 -32.53 -0.45 3.31
CA ARG A 98 -33.06 -1.82 3.26
C ARG A 98 -34.35 -1.96 4.08
N GLU A 99 -34.34 -1.47 5.32
CA GLU A 99 -35.52 -1.50 6.20
C GLU A 99 -36.68 -0.69 5.60
N TRP A 100 -36.38 0.47 5.00
CA TRP A 100 -37.38 1.30 4.34
C TRP A 100 -37.98 0.65 3.10
N VAL A 101 -37.17 -0.02 2.27
CA VAL A 101 -37.67 -0.77 1.10
C VAL A 101 -38.61 -1.88 1.57
N GLY A 102 -38.29 -2.55 2.69
CA GLY A 102 -39.12 -3.57 3.32
C GLY A 102 -39.24 -4.82 2.46
N TYR A 103 -38.18 -5.65 2.44
CA TYR A 103 -38.06 -6.83 1.57
C TYR A 103 -39.18 -7.87 1.74
N ASP A 104 -39.88 -7.87 2.87
CA ASP A 104 -40.98 -8.78 3.17
C ASP A 104 -42.35 -8.28 2.66
N ASP A 105 -42.40 -7.10 2.02
CA ASP A 105 -43.62 -6.47 1.52
C ASP A 105 -43.75 -6.61 -0.01
N ASN A 106 -44.97 -6.81 -0.51
CA ASN A 106 -45.29 -6.89 -1.94
C ASN A 106 -44.94 -5.59 -2.70
N GLU A 107 -44.78 -4.47 -1.98
CA GLU A 107 -44.40 -3.18 -2.55
C GLU A 107 -42.88 -2.95 -2.67
N ALA A 108 -42.04 -3.86 -2.16
CA ALA A 108 -40.58 -3.69 -2.14
C ALA A 108 -40.01 -3.37 -3.52
N ALA A 109 -40.47 -4.07 -4.56
CA ALA A 109 -40.04 -3.84 -5.95
C ALA A 109 -40.41 -2.43 -6.45
N LEU A 110 -41.57 -1.91 -6.06
CA LEU A 110 -42.04 -0.57 -6.44
C LEU A 110 -41.23 0.51 -5.72
N ARG A 111 -41.04 0.38 -4.40
CA ARG A 111 -40.21 1.28 -3.59
C ARG A 111 -38.78 1.31 -4.13
N PHE A 112 -38.20 0.14 -4.39
CA PHE A 112 -36.88 0.03 -4.99
C PHE A 112 -36.79 0.73 -6.35
N LYS A 113 -37.76 0.52 -7.24
CA LYS A 113 -37.79 1.16 -8.57
C LYS A 113 -37.72 2.69 -8.47
N ARG A 114 -38.37 3.29 -7.47
CA ARG A 114 -38.38 4.75 -7.24
C ARG A 114 -37.01 5.29 -6.81
N ILE A 115 -36.26 4.53 -6.00
CA ILE A 115 -34.96 4.97 -5.47
C ILE A 115 -33.75 4.50 -6.29
N ARG A 116 -33.90 3.51 -7.17
CA ARG A 116 -32.79 2.82 -7.86
C ARG A 116 -31.78 3.78 -8.49
N VAL A 117 -32.24 4.84 -9.16
CA VAL A 117 -31.35 5.79 -9.85
C VAL A 117 -30.53 6.61 -8.86
N GLY A 118 -31.16 7.16 -7.81
CA GLY A 118 -30.44 7.89 -6.77
C GLY A 118 -29.49 6.99 -5.98
N LEU A 119 -29.90 5.75 -5.71
CA LEU A 119 -29.08 4.76 -5.01
C LEU A 119 -27.74 4.50 -5.72
N ARG A 120 -27.73 4.43 -7.06
CA ARG A 120 -26.48 4.27 -7.84
C ARG A 120 -25.46 5.37 -7.56
N TYR A 121 -25.91 6.61 -7.37
CA TYR A 121 -25.02 7.74 -7.07
C TYR A 121 -24.51 7.71 -5.62
N CYS A 122 -25.28 7.12 -4.70
CA CYS A 122 -24.84 6.93 -3.31
C CYS A 122 -23.76 5.85 -3.16
N LEU A 123 -23.66 4.91 -4.11
CA LEU A 123 -22.73 3.79 -4.01
C LEU A 123 -21.26 4.27 -4.01
N PRO A 124 -20.40 3.72 -3.15
CA PRO A 124 -18.97 4.02 -3.15
C PRO A 124 -18.30 3.75 -4.51
N SER A 125 -17.19 4.45 -4.76
CA SER A 125 -16.35 4.24 -5.95
C SER A 125 -15.43 3.03 -5.78
N CYS A 126 -14.97 2.80 -4.56
CA CYS A 126 -14.01 1.75 -4.20
C CYS A 126 -14.76 0.42 -4.04
N PHE A 127 -14.15 -0.69 -4.46
CA PHE A 127 -14.88 -1.94 -4.61
C PHE A 127 -15.20 -2.57 -3.26
N ASP A 128 -14.29 -2.48 -2.29
CA ASP A 128 -14.53 -2.94 -0.92
C ASP A 128 -15.66 -2.18 -0.20
N ASP A 129 -15.65 -0.85 -0.27
CA ASP A 129 -16.69 0.01 0.28
C ASP A 129 -18.03 -0.24 -0.46
N LEU A 130 -17.99 -0.43 -1.78
CA LEU A 130 -19.14 -0.78 -2.60
C LEU A 130 -19.75 -2.10 -2.15
N PHE A 131 -18.91 -3.13 -1.96
CA PHE A 131 -19.36 -4.43 -1.50
C PHE A 131 -20.00 -4.32 -0.11
N ALA A 132 -19.37 -3.61 0.84
CA ALA A 132 -19.94 -3.37 2.17
C ALA A 132 -21.29 -2.63 2.11
N ALA A 133 -21.43 -1.63 1.25
CA ALA A 133 -22.69 -0.93 1.03
C ALA A 133 -23.78 -1.85 0.44
N ILE A 134 -23.41 -2.69 -0.53
CA ILE A 134 -24.31 -3.65 -1.15
C ILE A 134 -24.72 -4.74 -0.17
N GLU A 135 -23.78 -5.31 0.60
CA GLU A 135 -24.04 -6.32 1.63
C GLU A 135 -24.96 -5.77 2.74
N ALA A 136 -24.80 -4.49 3.09
CA ALA A 136 -25.69 -3.83 4.04
C ALA A 136 -27.10 -3.62 3.47
N PHE A 137 -27.22 -3.30 2.17
CA PHE A 137 -28.50 -3.06 1.52
C PHE A 137 -29.24 -4.35 1.13
N VAL A 138 -28.51 -5.34 0.66
CA VAL A 138 -28.95 -6.68 0.29
C VAL A 138 -28.08 -7.62 1.13
N PRO A 139 -28.59 -8.26 2.19
CA PRO A 139 -27.82 -9.21 3.01
C PRO A 139 -27.91 -10.64 2.49
N LEU A 140 -26.87 -11.44 2.78
CA LEU A 140 -26.81 -12.87 2.48
C LEU A 140 -27.94 -13.65 3.16
N GLU A 141 -28.47 -14.65 2.45
CA GLU A 141 -29.60 -15.49 2.85
C GLU A 141 -29.55 -15.94 4.32
N GLY A 142 -30.66 -15.69 5.01
CA GLY A 142 -30.91 -15.90 6.44
C GLY A 142 -32.14 -15.10 6.92
N SER A 143 -32.54 -14.06 6.19
CA SER A 143 -33.73 -13.25 6.45
C SER A 143 -34.53 -13.00 5.17
N GLY A 144 -35.53 -13.83 4.88
CA GLY A 144 -36.59 -13.51 3.92
C GLY A 144 -36.19 -13.54 2.43
N SER A 145 -37.16 -13.89 1.60
CA SER A 145 -37.08 -13.91 0.14
C SER A 145 -36.58 -12.57 -0.41
N SER A 146 -35.33 -12.49 -0.89
CA SER A 146 -34.84 -11.26 -1.53
C SER A 146 -35.60 -11.03 -2.84
N CYS A 147 -36.11 -9.82 -3.06
CA CYS A 147 -36.75 -9.43 -4.32
C CYS A 147 -35.75 -9.62 -5.49
N PRO A 148 -36.07 -10.44 -6.52
CA PRO A 148 -35.14 -10.75 -7.61
C PRO A 148 -34.57 -9.52 -8.31
N THR A 149 -35.38 -8.48 -8.49
CA THR A 149 -34.99 -7.21 -9.12
C THR A 149 -33.88 -6.49 -8.34
N ILE A 150 -33.89 -6.60 -7.01
CA ILE A 150 -32.90 -5.94 -6.14
C ILE A 150 -31.60 -6.73 -6.14
N ALA A 151 -31.69 -8.06 -6.06
CA ALA A 151 -30.52 -8.93 -6.17
C ALA A 151 -29.81 -8.75 -7.53
N GLN A 152 -30.57 -8.71 -8.64
CA GLN A 152 -30.02 -8.44 -9.98
C GLN A 152 -29.36 -7.06 -10.08
N PHE A 153 -29.92 -6.04 -9.43
CA PHE A 153 -29.29 -4.73 -9.36
C PHE A 153 -27.94 -4.80 -8.66
N ALA A 154 -27.89 -5.37 -7.45
CA ALA A 154 -26.66 -5.47 -6.68
C ALA A 154 -25.57 -6.25 -7.43
N GLN A 155 -25.95 -7.36 -8.07
CA GLN A 155 -25.08 -8.14 -8.93
C GLN A 155 -24.54 -7.30 -10.11
N SER A 156 -25.41 -6.58 -10.81
CA SER A 156 -25.04 -5.71 -11.93
C SER A 156 -24.07 -4.59 -11.52
N GLU A 157 -24.27 -3.98 -10.35
CA GLU A 157 -23.39 -2.89 -9.89
C GLU A 157 -22.00 -3.41 -9.51
N LEU A 158 -21.92 -4.56 -8.83
CA LEU A 158 -20.63 -5.20 -8.53
C LEU A 158 -19.90 -5.63 -9.80
N CYS A 159 -20.60 -6.26 -10.76
CA CYS A 159 -20.01 -6.58 -12.07
C CYS A 159 -19.44 -5.34 -12.75
N SER A 160 -20.26 -4.30 -12.89
CA SER A 160 -19.89 -3.11 -13.63
C SER A 160 -18.72 -2.39 -12.98
N ARG A 161 -18.65 -2.35 -11.64
CA ARG A 161 -17.57 -1.67 -10.94
C ARG A 161 -16.27 -2.46 -10.92
N ALA A 162 -16.33 -3.78 -10.78
CA ALA A 162 -15.16 -4.63 -10.94
C ALA A 162 -14.53 -4.47 -12.34
N GLN A 163 -15.36 -4.34 -13.39
CA GLN A 163 -14.89 -4.15 -14.77
C GLN A 163 -14.32 -2.75 -15.06
N GLN A 164 -14.74 -1.74 -14.29
CA GLN A 164 -14.31 -0.34 -14.45
C GLN A 164 -13.23 0.07 -13.46
N ALA A 165 -12.81 -0.84 -12.57
CA ALA A 165 -11.81 -0.53 -11.57
C ALA A 165 -10.46 -0.25 -12.24
N GLU A 166 -9.86 0.87 -11.86
CA GLU A 166 -8.49 1.20 -12.27
C GLU A 166 -7.50 0.51 -11.34
N PRO A 167 -6.48 -0.20 -11.87
CA PRO A 167 -5.51 -0.95 -11.05
C PRO A 167 -4.86 -0.11 -9.95
N SER A 168 -4.57 1.17 -10.22
CA SER A 168 -3.93 2.10 -9.28
C SER A 168 -4.76 2.46 -8.05
N HIS A 169 -6.04 2.12 -8.02
CA HIS A 169 -6.96 2.43 -6.93
C HIS A 169 -7.36 1.22 -6.09
N LEU A 170 -6.93 0.03 -6.52
CA LEU A 170 -7.25 -1.22 -5.85
C LEU A 170 -6.32 -1.46 -4.66
N SER A 171 -6.78 -2.31 -3.75
CA SER A 171 -6.08 -2.67 -2.53
C SER A 171 -6.34 -4.11 -2.13
N LYS A 172 -5.62 -4.56 -1.10
CA LYS A 172 -5.89 -5.84 -0.43
C LYS A 172 -7.33 -6.01 0.02
N SER A 173 -8.00 -4.92 0.40
CA SER A 173 -9.40 -4.95 0.81
C SER A 173 -10.33 -5.32 -0.36
N ASP A 174 -10.05 -4.77 -1.55
CA ASP A 174 -10.82 -5.04 -2.76
C ASP A 174 -10.67 -6.51 -3.18
N GLY A 175 -9.46 -7.08 -3.09
CA GLY A 175 -9.22 -8.51 -3.32
C GLY A 175 -10.07 -9.41 -2.41
N ARG A 176 -10.17 -9.07 -1.13
CA ARG A 176 -11.05 -9.78 -0.18
C ARG A 176 -12.53 -9.61 -0.53
N ALA A 177 -12.94 -8.39 -0.86
CA ALA A 177 -14.30 -8.08 -1.24
C ALA A 177 -14.73 -8.84 -2.51
N LEU A 178 -13.82 -9.06 -3.47
CA LEU A 178 -14.09 -9.86 -4.67
C LEU A 178 -14.52 -11.29 -4.31
N VAL A 179 -13.77 -11.95 -3.43
CA VAL A 179 -14.09 -13.32 -2.97
C VAL A 179 -15.42 -13.34 -2.21
N LYS A 180 -15.63 -12.36 -1.32
CA LYS A 180 -16.91 -12.23 -0.61
C LYS A 180 -18.07 -11.98 -1.54
N SER A 181 -17.89 -11.21 -2.62
CA SER A 181 -18.92 -10.96 -3.63
C SER A 181 -19.26 -12.21 -4.45
N ALA A 182 -18.26 -13.02 -4.78
CA ALA A 182 -18.44 -14.31 -5.42
C ALA A 182 -19.30 -15.25 -4.57
N ARG A 183 -18.95 -15.33 -3.28
CA ARG A 183 -19.69 -16.07 -2.27
C ARG A 183 -21.11 -15.52 -2.09
N TYR A 184 -21.26 -14.20 -2.14
CA TYR A 184 -22.49 -13.49 -1.85
C TYR A 184 -23.62 -13.94 -2.80
N PHE A 185 -23.39 -13.92 -4.11
CA PHE A 185 -24.50 -14.20 -5.03
C PHE A 185 -24.79 -15.68 -5.20
N GLY A 186 -23.95 -16.59 -4.70
CA GLY A 186 -24.09 -18.06 -4.87
C GLY A 186 -24.22 -18.52 -6.33
N ASN A 187 -24.21 -17.56 -7.25
CA ASN A 187 -24.41 -17.72 -8.66
C ASN A 187 -23.04 -18.04 -9.17
N THR A 188 -22.77 -19.33 -9.13
CA THR A 188 -21.71 -19.89 -9.94
C THR A 188 -21.86 -19.43 -11.38
N GLY A 189 -23.01 -19.01 -11.93
CA GLY A 189 -23.10 -18.29 -13.23
C GLY A 189 -22.26 -17.01 -13.39
N PHE A 190 -21.83 -16.39 -12.28
CA PHE A 190 -20.82 -15.30 -12.26
C PHE A 190 -19.38 -15.86 -12.45
N PHE A 191 -19.21 -17.18 -12.28
CA PHE A 191 -18.00 -18.01 -12.21
C PHE A 191 -18.00 -19.32 -13.06
N ILE A 192 -19.10 -19.74 -13.68
CA ILE A 192 -19.44 -21.09 -14.18
C ILE A 192 -20.70 -20.96 -15.05
N SER A 193 -20.54 -20.88 -16.37
CA SER A 193 -21.58 -21.37 -17.29
C SER A 193 -21.27 -22.83 -17.61
N GLU A 194 -22.32 -23.58 -17.91
CA GLU A 194 -22.47 -25.04 -17.74
C GLU A 194 -21.55 -25.98 -18.55
N ASP A 195 -20.56 -25.46 -19.28
CA ASP A 195 -19.71 -26.26 -20.18
C ASP A 195 -18.21 -26.23 -19.83
N MET A 196 -17.81 -25.82 -18.62
CA MET A 196 -16.39 -25.57 -18.34
C MET A 196 -15.87 -26.14 -17.02
N LEU A 197 -14.99 -27.14 -17.17
CA LEU A 197 -13.86 -27.49 -16.29
C LEU A 197 -12.79 -26.37 -16.23
N ILE A 198 -13.19 -25.13 -16.53
CA ILE A 198 -12.39 -23.93 -16.64
C ILE A 198 -13.07 -22.95 -15.69
N ILE A 199 -12.35 -22.60 -14.62
CA ILE A 199 -12.59 -21.40 -13.82
C ILE A 199 -13.00 -20.30 -14.80
N SER A 200 -14.26 -19.84 -14.75
CA SER A 200 -14.83 -18.95 -15.78
C SER A 200 -13.81 -17.91 -16.19
N GLY A 201 -13.67 -17.73 -17.50
CA GLY A 201 -12.90 -16.65 -18.08
C GLY A 201 -13.25 -15.28 -17.49
N SER A 202 -14.32 -15.11 -16.70
CA SER A 202 -14.65 -13.91 -15.94
C SER A 202 -13.86 -13.74 -14.63
N VAL A 203 -13.50 -14.81 -13.92
CA VAL A 203 -12.59 -14.74 -12.75
C VAL A 203 -11.18 -14.49 -13.22
N VAL A 204 -10.75 -15.25 -14.23
CA VAL A 204 -9.48 -15.02 -14.90
C VAL A 204 -9.47 -13.64 -15.55
N LYS A 205 -10.61 -13.12 -16.05
CA LYS A 205 -10.69 -11.75 -16.59
C LYS A 205 -10.69 -10.69 -15.50
N ILE A 206 -11.43 -10.85 -14.40
CA ILE A 206 -11.42 -9.90 -13.27
C ILE A 206 -10.06 -9.92 -12.58
N LEU A 207 -9.48 -11.09 -12.33
CA LEU A 207 -8.10 -11.23 -11.86
C LEU A 207 -7.11 -10.72 -12.91
N SER A 208 -7.34 -10.89 -14.22
CA SER A 208 -6.50 -10.27 -15.26
C SER A 208 -6.62 -8.77 -15.37
N LEU A 209 -7.74 -8.20 -14.96
CA LEU A 209 -7.92 -6.77 -14.81
C LEU A 209 -7.24 -6.26 -13.53
N CYS A 210 -6.96 -7.14 -12.56
CA CYS A 210 -6.34 -6.82 -11.27
C CYS A 210 -4.92 -7.39 -11.11
N TYR A 211 -4.36 -8.11 -12.10
CA TYR A 211 -3.13 -8.91 -11.95
C TYR A 211 -1.88 -8.07 -11.73
N ASP A 212 -1.94 -6.79 -12.14
CA ASP A 212 -0.80 -5.88 -12.00
C ASP A 212 -0.62 -5.37 -10.56
N ASP A 213 -1.60 -5.59 -9.66
CA ASP A 213 -1.48 -5.18 -8.26
C ASP A 213 -1.38 -6.40 -7.31
N PRO A 214 -0.18 -6.67 -6.74
CA PRO A 214 0.03 -7.78 -5.81
C PRO A 214 -0.85 -7.68 -4.54
N GLU A 215 -1.23 -6.48 -4.08
CA GLU A 215 -2.05 -6.33 -2.88
C GLU A 215 -3.43 -6.95 -3.07
N VAL A 216 -4.03 -6.74 -4.24
CA VAL A 216 -5.35 -7.32 -4.59
C VAL A 216 -5.27 -8.84 -4.58
N ILE A 217 -4.21 -9.40 -5.16
CA ILE A 217 -4.00 -10.84 -5.22
C ILE A 217 -3.79 -11.41 -3.81
N PHE A 218 -3.02 -10.74 -2.95
CA PHE A 218 -2.88 -11.14 -1.54
C PHE A 218 -4.23 -11.17 -0.85
N GLY A 219 -5.02 -10.12 -1.01
CA GLY A 219 -6.38 -10.05 -0.47
C GLY A 219 -7.27 -11.20 -0.92
N PHE A 220 -7.24 -11.49 -2.22
CA PHE A 220 -8.00 -12.56 -2.85
C PHE A 220 -7.59 -13.94 -2.32
N VAL A 221 -6.29 -14.27 -2.39
CA VAL A 221 -5.75 -15.56 -1.94
C VAL A 221 -6.04 -15.78 -0.44
N PHE A 222 -5.79 -14.77 0.40
CA PHE A 222 -6.08 -14.88 1.83
C PHE A 222 -7.56 -15.09 2.11
N GLN A 223 -8.45 -14.42 1.38
CA GLN A 223 -9.87 -14.59 1.61
C GLN A 223 -10.38 -15.96 1.17
N ILE A 224 -9.88 -16.49 0.04
CA ILE A 224 -10.24 -17.85 -0.40
C ILE A 224 -9.79 -18.89 0.64
N GLN A 225 -8.57 -18.78 1.15
CA GLN A 225 -8.04 -19.72 2.13
C GLN A 225 -8.78 -19.66 3.47
N GLN A 226 -9.16 -18.45 3.92
CA GLN A 226 -9.88 -18.26 5.18
C GLN A 226 -11.33 -18.74 5.12
N ASP A 227 -12.06 -18.37 4.07
CA ASP A 227 -13.51 -18.50 4.04
C ASP A 227 -14.03 -19.56 3.06
N GLY A 228 -13.16 -20.11 2.21
CA GLY A 228 -13.56 -20.86 1.02
C GLY A 228 -14.41 -20.02 0.06
N ILE A 229 -15.03 -20.68 -0.92
CA ILE A 229 -16.05 -20.07 -1.77
C ILE A 229 -17.32 -20.90 -1.64
N LYS A 230 -18.43 -20.29 -1.18
CA LYS A 230 -19.71 -21.00 -1.02
C LYS A 230 -20.13 -21.60 -2.38
N GLY A 231 -20.39 -22.89 -2.39
CA GLY A 231 -20.76 -23.63 -3.61
C GLY A 231 -19.57 -24.18 -4.41
N ILE A 232 -18.33 -23.91 -3.99
CA ILE A 232 -17.12 -24.48 -4.57
C ILE A 232 -16.49 -25.43 -3.53
N PRO A 233 -16.18 -26.69 -3.87
CA PRO A 233 -15.43 -27.59 -3.00
C PRO A 233 -14.10 -26.98 -2.55
N GLN A 234 -13.68 -27.29 -1.33
CA GLN A 234 -12.41 -26.76 -0.78
C GLN A 234 -11.21 -27.07 -1.67
N GLU A 235 -11.20 -28.24 -2.32
CA GLU A 235 -10.14 -28.65 -3.26
C GLU A 235 -10.08 -27.73 -4.48
N GLU A 236 -11.23 -27.39 -5.07
CA GLU A 236 -11.31 -26.46 -6.20
C GLU A 236 -10.91 -25.04 -5.80
N ALA A 237 -11.33 -24.59 -4.61
CA ALA A 237 -10.94 -23.30 -4.07
C ALA A 237 -9.41 -23.22 -3.85
N ALA A 238 -8.80 -24.30 -3.37
CA ALA A 238 -7.35 -24.41 -3.22
C ALA A 238 -6.63 -24.37 -4.58
N LEU A 239 -7.16 -25.05 -5.60
CA LEU A 239 -6.62 -25.01 -6.97
C LEU A 239 -6.69 -23.60 -7.59
N ILE A 240 -7.82 -22.89 -7.39
CA ILE A 240 -7.95 -21.49 -7.83
C ILE A 240 -6.92 -20.61 -7.12
N SER A 241 -6.86 -20.71 -5.79
CA SER A 241 -5.88 -19.96 -4.98
C SER A 241 -4.46 -20.23 -5.44
N HIS A 242 -4.12 -21.49 -5.74
CA HIS A 242 -2.80 -21.88 -6.21
C HIS A 242 -2.50 -21.31 -7.59
N SER A 243 -3.41 -21.44 -8.56
CA SER A 243 -3.22 -20.91 -9.92
C SER A 243 -2.96 -19.41 -9.90
N VAL A 244 -3.74 -18.67 -9.11
CA VAL A 244 -3.62 -17.20 -9.00
C VAL A 244 -2.32 -16.81 -8.31
N ALA A 245 -1.94 -17.54 -7.26
CA ALA A 245 -0.68 -17.33 -6.58
C ALA A 245 0.54 -17.63 -7.48
N ALA A 246 0.48 -18.73 -8.23
CA ALA A 246 1.50 -19.14 -9.19
C ALA A 246 1.69 -18.08 -10.29
N ASP A 247 0.58 -17.57 -10.86
CA ASP A 247 0.63 -16.50 -11.86
C ASP A 247 1.28 -15.23 -11.31
N LEU A 248 0.98 -14.85 -10.06
CA LEU A 248 1.66 -13.73 -9.41
C LEU A 248 3.16 -13.99 -9.27
N LEU A 249 3.55 -15.14 -8.69
CA LEU A 249 4.97 -15.45 -8.44
C LEU A 249 5.78 -15.47 -9.73
N LYS A 250 5.21 -16.03 -10.80
CA LYS A 250 5.84 -16.11 -12.13
C LYS A 250 6.03 -14.75 -12.81
N ASN A 251 5.05 -13.86 -12.66
CA ASN A 251 5.08 -12.54 -13.32
C ASN A 251 5.57 -11.41 -12.41
N ALA A 252 5.85 -11.71 -11.14
CA ALA A 252 6.25 -10.73 -10.15
C ALA A 252 7.53 -10.01 -10.57
N LYS A 253 7.49 -8.69 -10.43
CA LYS A 253 8.64 -7.79 -10.58
C LYS A 253 8.89 -7.09 -9.23
N PRO A 254 9.64 -7.73 -8.31
CA PRO A 254 9.86 -7.21 -6.96
C PRO A 254 10.38 -5.77 -6.92
N GLY A 255 11.15 -5.33 -7.92
CA GLY A 255 11.65 -3.95 -7.99
C GLY A 255 10.59 -2.88 -8.23
N GLU A 256 9.47 -3.26 -8.82
CA GLU A 256 8.35 -2.36 -9.10
C GLU A 256 7.42 -2.21 -7.89
N TRP A 257 7.56 -3.07 -6.87
CA TRP A 257 6.72 -3.06 -5.68
C TRP A 257 7.03 -1.84 -4.81
N ARG A 258 5.98 -1.10 -4.47
CA ARG A 258 6.08 0.16 -3.75
C ARG A 258 5.81 -0.06 -2.26
N PRO A 259 6.76 0.29 -1.37
CA PRO A 259 6.51 0.23 0.06
C PRO A 259 5.52 1.30 0.50
N ARG A 260 4.81 1.02 1.59
CA ARG A 260 3.96 2.01 2.25
C ARG A 260 4.77 3.23 2.73
N PRO A 261 4.34 4.46 2.46
CA PRO A 261 4.96 5.65 3.01
C PRO A 261 4.78 5.68 4.54
N VAL A 262 5.88 5.68 5.29
CA VAL A 262 5.86 5.67 6.77
C VAL A 262 5.38 7.01 7.36
N ILE A 263 5.54 8.13 6.64
CA ILE A 263 5.39 9.49 7.21
C ILE A 263 4.11 10.20 6.74
N GLU A 264 3.56 9.88 5.57
CA GLU A 264 2.34 10.54 5.04
C GLU A 264 1.02 9.88 5.51
N SER A 265 1.08 8.65 6.03
CA SER A 265 -0.10 7.90 6.51
C SER A 265 -0.81 8.50 7.73
N LEU A 266 -0.17 9.44 8.44
CA LEU A 266 -0.78 10.10 9.61
C LEU A 266 -1.78 11.19 9.25
N PHE A 267 -1.76 11.72 8.02
CA PHE A 267 -2.56 12.88 7.64
C PHE A 267 -3.51 12.65 6.45
N THR A 268 -3.35 11.56 5.70
CA THR A 268 -4.19 11.26 4.53
C THR A 268 -4.60 9.78 4.47
N LYS A 269 -5.36 9.31 5.46
CA LYS A 269 -6.02 8.00 5.35
C LYS A 269 -6.86 7.95 4.07
N GLY A 270 -6.55 7.00 3.19
CA GLY A 270 -7.33 6.74 1.98
C GLY A 270 -6.84 7.47 0.72
N SER A 271 -5.59 7.95 0.70
CA SER A 271 -4.95 8.29 -0.58
C SER A 271 -4.86 7.03 -1.48
N PRO A 272 -5.10 7.14 -2.80
CA PRO A 272 -4.86 6.05 -3.75
C PRO A 272 -3.47 5.41 -3.62
N GLU A 273 -2.46 6.23 -3.35
CA GLU A 273 -1.07 5.76 -3.18
C GLU A 273 -0.84 4.94 -1.91
N GLU A 274 -1.67 5.11 -0.88
CA GLU A 274 -1.59 4.31 0.36
C GLU A 274 -2.27 2.95 0.21
N ARG A 275 -3.22 2.84 -0.74
CA ARG A 275 -4.07 1.65 -0.96
C ARG A 275 -3.39 0.55 -1.78
N SER A 276 -2.53 0.92 -2.72
CA SER A 276 -1.73 0.02 -3.58
C SER A 276 -0.34 -0.29 -2.98
N ALA A 277 -0.08 0.10 -1.74
CA ALA A 277 1.25 -0.06 -1.14
C ALA A 277 1.45 -1.45 -0.53
N VAL A 278 2.43 -2.17 -1.07
CA VAL A 278 2.80 -3.53 -0.65
C VAL A 278 3.38 -3.55 0.76
N LYS A 279 2.91 -4.47 1.62
CA LYS A 279 3.49 -4.70 2.94
C LYS A 279 4.34 -5.96 3.01
N SER A 280 5.39 -5.91 3.82
CA SER A 280 6.27 -7.04 4.09
C SER A 280 5.55 -8.23 4.71
N GLU A 281 4.62 -7.95 5.62
CA GLU A 281 3.84 -8.97 6.30
C GLU A 281 2.93 -9.71 5.33
N ASP A 282 2.38 -8.98 4.35
CA ASP A 282 1.48 -9.54 3.34
C ASP A 282 2.25 -10.46 2.38
N ILE A 283 3.49 -10.11 1.97
CA ILE A 283 4.35 -11.02 1.18
C ILE A 283 4.72 -12.27 2.00
N ALA A 284 5.06 -12.10 3.27
CA ALA A 284 5.47 -13.20 4.14
C ALA A 284 4.32 -14.18 4.40
N GLU A 285 3.13 -13.67 4.76
CA GLU A 285 1.90 -14.46 4.91
C GLU A 285 1.57 -15.21 3.62
N PHE A 286 1.68 -14.53 2.48
CA PHE A 286 1.45 -15.12 1.15
C PHE A 286 2.38 -16.29 0.84
N LEU A 287 3.69 -16.13 1.06
CA LEU A 287 4.64 -17.22 0.84
C LEU A 287 4.46 -18.37 1.83
N SER A 288 4.12 -18.09 3.10
CA SER A 288 3.84 -19.16 4.08
C SER A 288 2.67 -20.03 3.61
N ILE A 289 1.56 -19.41 3.23
CA ILE A 289 0.37 -20.09 2.72
C ILE A 289 0.70 -20.91 1.47
N PHE A 290 1.49 -20.35 0.56
CA PHE A 290 1.87 -21.04 -0.68
C PHE A 290 2.71 -22.29 -0.41
N LEU A 291 3.74 -22.17 0.44
CA LEU A 291 4.63 -23.27 0.82
C LEU A 291 3.91 -24.37 1.60
N GLU A 292 3.02 -23.99 2.53
CA GLU A 292 2.21 -24.94 3.29
C GLU A 292 1.26 -25.75 2.41
N ALA A 293 0.69 -25.10 1.38
CA ALA A 293 -0.24 -25.75 0.47
C ALA A 293 0.46 -26.68 -0.54
N ASN A 294 1.71 -26.40 -0.92
CA ASN A 294 2.41 -27.10 -2.00
C ASN A 294 3.90 -27.34 -1.67
N PRO A 295 4.22 -28.24 -0.72
CA PRO A 295 5.61 -28.50 -0.32
C PRO A 295 6.46 -29.16 -1.43
N GLU A 296 5.83 -29.65 -2.51
CA GLU A 296 6.52 -30.27 -3.64
C GLU A 296 6.75 -29.30 -4.82
N ASP A 297 6.06 -28.14 -4.86
CA ASP A 297 6.12 -27.15 -5.95
C ASP A 297 6.87 -25.87 -5.52
N ASP A 298 8.06 -26.07 -4.97
CA ASP A 298 8.95 -24.97 -4.57
C ASP A 298 9.50 -24.17 -5.77
N GLY A 299 9.31 -24.66 -7.00
CA GLY A 299 9.87 -24.08 -8.24
C GLY A 299 9.46 -22.62 -8.46
N LEU A 300 8.20 -22.29 -8.20
CA LEU A 300 7.67 -20.93 -8.36
C LEU A 300 8.20 -19.96 -7.30
N VAL A 301 8.33 -20.43 -6.06
CA VAL A 301 8.99 -19.66 -5.00
C VAL A 301 10.45 -19.40 -5.37
N TRP A 302 11.13 -20.40 -5.94
CA TRP A 302 12.49 -20.25 -6.45
C TRP A 302 12.62 -19.22 -7.57
N GLU A 303 11.69 -19.21 -8.52
CA GLU A 303 11.63 -18.21 -9.60
C GLU A 303 11.44 -16.80 -9.04
N PHE A 304 10.48 -16.63 -8.12
CA PHE A 304 10.25 -15.35 -7.44
C PHE A 304 11.48 -14.86 -6.68
N LEU A 305 12.11 -15.72 -5.86
CA LEU A 305 13.31 -15.36 -5.11
C LEU A 305 14.48 -15.06 -6.04
N SER A 306 14.61 -15.76 -7.16
CA SER A 306 15.62 -15.48 -8.18
C SER A 306 15.40 -14.13 -8.85
N SER A 307 14.16 -13.79 -9.20
CA SER A 307 13.76 -12.47 -9.70
C SER A 307 14.08 -11.37 -8.68
N LEU A 308 13.79 -11.60 -7.40
CA LEU A 308 14.16 -10.69 -6.31
C LEU A 308 15.68 -10.49 -6.27
N ILE A 309 16.48 -11.56 -6.25
CA ILE A 309 17.96 -11.49 -6.23
C ILE A 309 18.49 -10.64 -7.38
N GLN A 310 17.96 -10.81 -8.59
CA GLN A 310 18.37 -10.05 -9.77
C GLN A 310 18.01 -8.56 -9.66
N THR A 311 16.96 -8.23 -8.92
CA THR A 311 16.47 -6.87 -8.77
C THR A 311 17.07 -6.12 -7.59
N LEU A 312 17.58 -6.84 -6.57
CA LEU A 312 18.26 -6.25 -5.41
C LEU A 312 19.31 -5.18 -5.74
N PRO A 313 20.13 -5.30 -6.81
CA PRO A 313 21.08 -4.28 -7.22
C PRO A 313 20.48 -2.89 -7.49
N ASP A 314 19.23 -2.84 -7.94
CA ASP A 314 18.58 -1.61 -8.44
C ASP A 314 17.61 -1.00 -7.41
N LEU A 315 17.33 -1.70 -6.31
CA LEU A 315 16.47 -1.21 -5.24
C LEU A 315 17.06 0.01 -4.54
N ASN A 316 16.21 1.00 -4.28
CA ASN A 316 16.60 2.15 -3.47
C ASN A 316 16.56 1.82 -1.96
N LEU A 317 17.19 2.67 -1.15
CA LEU A 317 17.29 2.46 0.29
C LEU A 317 15.92 2.38 0.98
N ARG A 318 14.92 3.16 0.52
CA ARG A 318 13.58 3.13 1.09
C ARG A 318 12.97 1.74 0.89
N GLN A 319 12.94 1.23 -0.34
CA GLN A 319 12.43 -0.12 -0.64
C GLN A 319 13.15 -1.19 0.18
N LEU A 320 14.47 -1.12 0.26
CA LEU A 320 15.25 -2.07 1.06
C LEU A 320 14.81 -2.04 2.52
N THR A 321 14.76 -0.86 3.14
CA THR A 321 14.52 -0.73 4.58
C THR A 321 13.07 -0.91 5.01
N SER A 322 12.09 -0.46 4.23
CA SER A 322 10.69 -0.49 4.61
C SER A 322 9.91 -1.70 4.11
N LEU A 323 10.41 -2.43 3.11
CA LEU A 323 9.73 -3.61 2.56
C LEU A 323 10.61 -4.86 2.67
N TRP A 324 11.81 -4.84 2.12
CA TRP A 324 12.60 -6.05 1.95
C TRP A 324 13.30 -6.53 3.23
N ILE A 325 13.78 -5.63 4.10
CA ILE A 325 14.37 -6.02 5.40
C ILE A 325 13.32 -6.71 6.29
N PRO A 326 12.13 -6.12 6.55
CA PRO A 326 11.13 -6.79 7.37
C PRO A 326 10.67 -8.12 6.75
N PHE A 327 10.46 -8.17 5.43
CA PHE A 327 10.12 -9.39 4.72
C PHE A 327 11.18 -10.48 4.88
N LEU A 328 12.47 -10.17 4.64
CA LEU A 328 13.54 -11.16 4.79
C LEU A 328 13.73 -11.59 6.23
N SER A 329 13.50 -10.72 7.21
CA SER A 329 13.50 -11.13 8.62
C SER A 329 12.39 -12.16 8.87
N ALA A 330 11.16 -11.88 8.41
CA ALA A 330 10.04 -12.81 8.53
C ALA A 330 10.28 -14.14 7.78
N LEU A 331 10.90 -14.08 6.60
CA LEU A 331 11.24 -15.26 5.79
C LEU A 331 12.10 -16.25 6.58
N THR A 332 13.07 -15.80 7.40
CA THR A 332 13.86 -16.74 8.23
C THR A 332 13.00 -17.60 9.15
N ASN A 333 11.91 -17.05 9.68
CA ASN A 333 11.00 -17.78 10.55
C ASN A 333 10.13 -18.74 9.74
N ILE A 334 9.69 -18.34 8.54
CA ILE A 334 8.92 -19.21 7.63
C ILE A 334 9.74 -20.45 7.25
N LEU A 335 11.03 -20.26 6.91
CA LEU A 335 11.92 -21.37 6.59
C LEU A 335 12.10 -22.32 7.78
N ALA A 336 12.29 -21.78 8.99
CA ALA A 336 12.40 -22.59 10.20
C ALA A 336 11.11 -23.38 10.48
N SER A 337 9.95 -22.74 10.39
CA SER A 337 8.64 -23.38 10.63
C SER A 337 8.33 -24.49 9.63
N ASN A 338 8.77 -24.34 8.37
CA ASN A 338 8.58 -25.34 7.31
C ASN A 338 9.73 -26.35 7.23
N SER A 339 10.66 -26.37 8.20
CA SER A 339 11.83 -27.25 8.22
C SER A 339 12.71 -27.16 6.96
N ILE A 340 12.71 -26.00 6.28
CA ILE A 340 13.51 -25.75 5.09
C ILE A 340 14.95 -25.44 5.53
N PRO A 341 15.97 -26.18 5.05
CA PRO A 341 17.35 -25.98 5.50
C PRO A 341 17.90 -24.59 5.12
N PHE A 342 18.44 -23.86 6.09
CA PHE A 342 19.18 -22.62 5.84
C PHE A 342 20.47 -22.81 5.02
N THR A 343 20.88 -24.06 4.79
CA THR A 343 22.00 -24.42 3.91
C THR A 343 21.62 -24.51 2.44
N ASP A 344 20.34 -24.35 2.10
CA ASP A 344 19.89 -24.34 0.72
C ASP A 344 20.56 -23.20 -0.07
N PRO A 345 21.17 -23.51 -1.25
CA PRO A 345 21.96 -22.53 -2.00
C PRO A 345 21.21 -21.26 -2.39
N VAL A 346 19.90 -21.32 -2.64
CA VAL A 346 19.15 -20.15 -3.09
C VAL A 346 18.93 -19.18 -1.94
N TYR A 347 18.51 -19.67 -0.78
CA TYR A 347 18.37 -18.81 0.39
C TYR A 347 19.72 -18.26 0.83
N GLN A 348 20.80 -19.05 0.83
CA GLN A 348 22.14 -18.52 1.10
C GLN A 348 22.54 -17.42 0.11
N LYS A 349 22.28 -17.62 -1.19
CA LYS A 349 22.57 -16.63 -2.23
C LYS A 349 21.72 -15.37 -2.07
N LEU A 350 20.45 -15.50 -1.73
CA LEU A 350 19.53 -14.38 -1.47
C LEU A 350 20.05 -13.50 -0.35
N TYR A 351 20.28 -14.07 0.83
CA TYR A 351 20.74 -13.31 1.99
C TYR A 351 22.15 -12.77 1.76
N LEU A 352 23.06 -13.54 1.16
CA LEU A 352 24.39 -13.05 0.84
C LEU A 352 24.33 -11.84 -0.10
N THR A 353 23.55 -11.91 -1.18
CA THR A 353 23.41 -10.82 -2.16
C THR A 353 22.78 -9.60 -1.51
N PHE A 354 21.70 -9.81 -0.76
CA PHE A 354 20.98 -8.76 -0.05
C PHE A 354 21.86 -8.02 0.97
N ILE A 355 22.51 -8.76 1.86
CA ILE A 355 23.32 -8.18 2.94
C ILE A 355 24.55 -7.48 2.36
N THR A 356 25.19 -8.08 1.36
CA THR A 356 26.31 -7.43 0.65
C THR A 356 25.83 -6.12 0.02
N LYS A 357 24.69 -6.14 -0.67
CA LYS A 357 24.13 -4.94 -1.31
C LYS A 357 23.77 -3.86 -0.30
N LEU A 358 23.08 -4.23 0.77
CA LEU A 358 22.75 -3.32 1.86
C LEU A 358 24.02 -2.67 2.40
N VAL A 359 25.03 -3.47 2.75
CA VAL A 359 26.29 -2.95 3.31
C VAL A 359 27.03 -2.06 2.31
N ASP A 360 27.22 -2.52 1.07
CA ASP A 360 28.05 -1.82 0.09
C ASP A 360 27.37 -0.54 -0.44
N ASN A 361 26.06 -0.56 -0.69
CA ASN A 361 25.33 0.61 -1.19
C ASN A 361 24.95 1.59 -0.08
N PHE A 362 24.50 1.11 1.07
CA PHE A 362 24.01 1.99 2.13
C PHE A 362 25.16 2.58 2.95
N VAL A 363 26.13 1.75 3.36
CA VAL A 363 27.23 2.21 4.21
C VAL A 363 28.32 2.85 3.35
N GLY A 364 28.75 2.13 2.30
CA GLY A 364 29.86 2.50 1.42
C GLY A 364 31.22 2.41 2.11
N HIS A 365 32.30 2.63 1.35
CA HIS A 365 33.66 2.60 1.93
C HIS A 365 33.91 3.77 2.89
N GLU A 366 34.71 3.48 3.92
CA GLU A 366 35.16 4.50 4.86
C GLU A 366 35.98 5.59 4.13
N PRO A 367 35.70 6.88 4.37
CA PRO A 367 36.50 7.96 3.80
C PRO A 367 37.97 7.87 4.24
N PRO A 368 38.94 8.15 3.35
CA PRO A 368 40.35 8.00 3.65
C PRO A 368 40.80 8.92 4.80
N GLU A 369 41.76 8.43 5.59
CA GLU A 369 42.44 9.25 6.57
C GLU A 369 43.32 10.29 5.90
N ILE A 370 43.04 11.58 6.15
CA ILE A 370 43.94 12.66 5.76
C ILE A 370 45.08 12.67 6.78
N SER A 371 46.09 11.84 6.56
CA SER A 371 47.32 11.83 7.36
C SER A 371 48.24 12.95 6.87
N GLY A 372 48.30 14.05 7.62
CA GLY A 372 49.30 15.09 7.40
C GLY A 372 48.99 16.35 8.19
N ASN A 373 50.03 17.09 8.56
CA ASN A 373 50.00 18.43 9.19
C ASN A 373 49.36 19.49 8.28
N VAL A 374 48.17 19.23 7.78
CA VAL A 374 47.37 20.16 7.01
C VAL A 374 46.67 21.03 8.03
N ARG A 375 47.18 22.27 8.22
CA ARG A 375 46.46 23.38 8.88
C ARG A 375 44.98 23.26 8.56
N ALA A 376 44.09 23.40 9.54
CA ALA A 376 42.64 23.33 9.42
C ALA A 376 42.12 23.96 8.10
N THR A 377 42.10 23.17 7.04
CA THR A 377 41.62 23.59 5.72
C THR A 377 40.19 23.09 5.60
N LYS A 378 39.39 23.75 4.75
CA LYS A 378 38.01 23.34 4.44
C LYS A 378 37.90 21.84 4.07
N SER A 379 38.99 21.22 3.58
CA SER A 379 39.11 19.79 3.27
C SER A 379 39.07 18.89 4.51
N ALA A 380 39.75 19.25 5.61
CA ALA A 380 39.75 18.47 6.85
C ALA A 380 38.36 18.44 7.52
N HIS A 381 37.65 19.57 7.47
CA HIS A 381 36.28 19.65 7.98
C HIS A 381 35.30 18.82 7.13
N LYS A 382 35.41 18.87 5.80
CA LYS A 382 34.62 18.03 4.88
C LYS A 382 34.86 16.54 5.13
N ASN A 383 36.10 16.12 5.36
CA ASN A 383 36.42 14.72 5.66
C ASN A 383 35.89 14.27 7.02
N THR A 384 35.98 15.14 8.04
CA THR A 384 35.43 14.86 9.38
C THR A 384 33.91 14.65 9.29
N LYS A 385 33.21 15.52 8.54
CA LYS A 385 31.76 15.38 8.28
C LYS A 385 31.45 14.08 7.54
N ALA A 386 32.21 13.74 6.50
CA ALA A 386 32.04 12.51 5.72
C ALA A 386 32.24 11.25 6.57
N ARG A 387 33.29 11.20 7.43
CA ARG A 387 33.52 10.08 8.35
C ARG A 387 32.42 9.96 9.40
N LYS A 388 31.92 11.08 9.93
CA LYS A 388 30.78 11.08 10.85
C LYS A 388 29.54 10.47 10.19
N GLN A 389 29.19 10.92 8.98
CA GLN A 389 28.05 10.39 8.22
C GLN A 389 28.23 8.90 7.87
N TRP A 390 29.45 8.48 7.51
CA TRP A 390 29.74 7.07 7.27
C TRP A 390 29.53 6.23 8.54
N TYR A 391 30.00 6.71 9.69
CA TYR A 391 29.80 6.03 10.97
C TYR A 391 28.31 5.94 11.35
N GLU A 392 27.53 7.01 11.13
CA GLU A 392 26.08 7.02 11.34
C GLU A 392 25.39 5.95 10.47
N ARG A 393 25.68 5.89 9.16
CA ARG A 393 25.13 4.85 8.26
C ARG A 393 25.55 3.44 8.66
N ARG A 394 26.80 3.26 9.12
CA ARG A 394 27.29 1.98 9.63
C ARG A 394 26.51 1.53 10.87
N VAL A 395 26.29 2.43 11.83
CA VAL A 395 25.51 2.14 13.04
C VAL A 395 24.08 1.77 12.69
N GLU A 396 23.45 2.50 11.78
CA GLU A 396 22.10 2.23 11.29
C GLU A 396 22.01 0.88 10.58
N ALA A 397 22.96 0.57 9.69
CA ALA A 397 23.04 -0.73 9.02
C ALA A 397 23.20 -1.88 10.02
N VAL A 398 24.02 -1.72 11.07
CA VAL A 398 24.12 -2.72 12.14
C VAL A 398 22.81 -2.85 12.91
N ALA A 399 22.09 -1.76 13.17
CA ALA A 399 20.78 -1.80 13.81
C ALA A 399 19.76 -2.56 12.96
N LEU A 400 19.76 -2.35 11.64
CA LEU A 400 18.95 -3.10 10.69
C LEU A 400 19.32 -4.59 10.66
N LEU A 401 20.61 -4.94 10.64
CA LEU A 401 21.04 -6.34 10.67
C LEU A 401 20.71 -7.06 11.97
N LYS A 402 20.53 -6.32 13.06
CA LYS A 402 20.10 -6.84 14.37
C LYS A 402 18.62 -7.19 14.43
N THR A 403 17.81 -6.80 13.46
CA THR A 403 16.38 -7.19 13.41
C THR A 403 16.17 -8.65 12.99
N PHE A 404 17.20 -9.29 12.43
CA PHE A 404 17.20 -10.70 12.08
C PHE A 404 17.52 -11.56 13.30
N ASP A 405 17.05 -12.80 13.31
CA ASP A 405 17.61 -13.81 14.20
C ASP A 405 19.08 -14.05 13.84
N GLN A 406 19.97 -13.81 14.80
CA GLN A 406 21.41 -13.86 14.55
C GLN A 406 21.92 -15.29 14.33
N SER A 407 21.25 -16.29 14.88
CA SER A 407 21.59 -17.69 14.66
C SER A 407 21.21 -18.14 13.24
N HIS A 408 20.01 -17.76 12.78
CA HIS A 408 19.55 -18.03 11.42
C HIS A 408 20.43 -17.30 10.40
N LEU A 409 20.69 -16.01 10.62
CA LEU A 409 21.51 -15.20 9.72
C LEU A 409 22.95 -15.74 9.63
N LYS A 410 23.52 -16.23 10.73
CA LYS A 410 24.83 -16.88 10.73
C LYS A 410 24.82 -18.18 9.92
N SER A 411 23.76 -18.97 10.02
CA SER A 411 23.59 -20.20 9.22
C SER A 411 23.49 -19.90 7.73
N LEU A 412 22.73 -18.87 7.35
CA LEU A 412 22.53 -18.45 5.96
C LEU A 412 23.79 -17.83 5.33
N LEU A 413 24.57 -17.05 6.08
CA LEU A 413 25.77 -16.38 5.55
C LEU A 413 27.05 -17.21 5.71
N GLY A 414 27.05 -18.24 6.56
CA GLY A 414 28.19 -19.10 6.82
C GLY A 414 29.44 -18.32 7.24
N SER A 415 30.58 -18.64 6.63
CA SER A 415 31.88 -18.00 6.93
C SER A 415 31.94 -16.51 6.59
N LYS A 416 31.00 -15.99 5.78
CA LYS A 416 30.96 -14.57 5.40
C LYS A 416 30.24 -13.70 6.44
N TYR A 417 29.54 -14.31 7.41
CA TYR A 417 28.76 -13.60 8.44
C TYR A 417 29.60 -12.54 9.16
N ASP A 418 30.70 -12.92 9.81
CA ASP A 418 31.52 -11.99 10.60
C ASP A 418 32.09 -10.85 9.76
N LYS A 419 32.51 -11.15 8.53
CA LYS A 419 33.08 -10.17 7.61
C LYS A 419 32.05 -9.09 7.23
N LEU A 420 30.85 -9.52 6.86
CA LEU A 420 29.75 -8.65 6.44
C LEU A 420 29.15 -7.88 7.62
N PHE A 421 28.84 -8.57 8.72
CA PHE A 421 28.21 -7.98 9.90
C PHE A 421 29.11 -6.92 10.56
N ARG A 422 30.42 -7.18 10.66
CA ARG A 422 31.38 -6.20 11.19
C ARG A 422 31.77 -5.14 10.16
N MET A 423 31.42 -5.35 8.90
CA MET A 423 31.72 -4.49 7.75
C MET A 423 33.23 -4.25 7.60
N GLN A 424 34.05 -5.29 7.87
CA GLN A 424 35.51 -5.18 7.86
C GLN A 424 36.07 -4.84 6.48
N HIS A 425 35.36 -5.21 5.42
CA HIS A 425 35.76 -4.91 4.04
C HIS A 425 35.53 -3.44 3.65
N LEU A 426 34.77 -2.68 4.47
CA LEU A 426 34.52 -1.26 4.22
C LEU A 426 35.52 -0.34 4.90
N THR A 427 36.28 -0.83 5.88
CA THR A 427 37.29 -0.03 6.60
C THR A 427 38.58 0.07 5.78
N VAL A 428 39.17 1.27 5.74
CA VAL A 428 40.49 1.45 5.08
C VAL A 428 41.53 0.67 5.87
N ALA A 429 42.23 -0.25 5.21
CA ALA A 429 43.35 -0.97 5.82
C ALA A 429 44.38 0.05 6.32
N LYS A 430 44.62 0.05 7.64
CA LYS A 430 45.66 0.91 8.24
C LYS A 430 47.00 0.48 7.63
N PRO A 431 47.78 1.38 6.99
CA PRO A 431 49.07 0.98 6.44
C PRO A 431 49.93 0.41 7.56
N PRO A 432 50.70 -0.67 7.30
CA PRO A 432 51.59 -1.23 8.31
C PRO A 432 52.48 -0.11 8.86
N PRO A 433 52.71 -0.06 10.18
CA PRO A 433 53.53 0.99 10.76
C PRO A 433 54.89 0.97 10.06
N LEU A 434 55.23 2.09 9.40
CA LEU A 434 56.54 2.29 8.79
C LEU A 434 57.59 1.94 9.86
N GLN A 435 58.24 0.79 9.71
CA GLN A 435 59.41 0.45 10.50
C GLN A 435 60.42 1.56 10.23
N ARG A 436 60.60 2.45 11.22
CA ARG A 436 61.59 3.52 11.14
C ARG A 436 62.96 2.85 10.98
N PRO A 437 63.74 3.18 9.94
CA PRO A 437 65.10 2.69 9.86
C PRO A 437 65.87 3.19 11.09
N LEU A 438 66.47 2.26 11.83
CA LEU A 438 67.46 2.53 12.86
C LEU A 438 68.61 3.32 12.22
N LYS A 439 68.75 4.60 12.58
CA LYS A 439 69.90 5.42 12.24
C LYS A 439 71.11 4.89 13.02
N HIS A 440 71.98 4.13 12.37
CA HIS A 440 73.35 3.92 12.85
C HIS A 440 74.26 5.03 12.31
N LEU A 441 75.10 5.53 13.21
CA LEU A 441 76.13 6.55 13.00
C LEU A 441 77.28 6.08 12.10
N ALA A 442 77.67 6.95 11.16
CA ALA A 442 79.03 7.24 10.64
C ALA A 442 78.84 8.32 9.52
N GLY A 443 79.38 9.55 9.51
CA GLY A 443 80.76 10.00 9.74
C GLY A 443 81.65 9.48 8.59
N ALA A 444 82.22 10.21 7.63
CA ALA A 444 82.51 11.63 7.39
C ALA A 444 82.78 11.82 5.86
N ALA A 445 82.42 12.97 5.25
CA ALA A 445 83.32 14.05 4.76
C ALA A 445 83.77 14.00 3.27
N ASN A 446 83.33 15.02 2.51
CA ASN A 446 84.07 15.89 1.55
C ASN A 446 83.08 16.47 0.51
N GLN A 447 82.64 17.73 0.64
CA GLN A 447 83.24 19.02 0.21
C GLN A 447 83.31 19.27 -1.30
N THR A 448 83.01 20.54 -1.64
CA THR A 448 83.14 21.32 -2.91
C THR A 448 81.89 21.36 -3.80
N SER A 449 81.44 22.49 -4.38
CA SER A 449 81.75 23.93 -4.28
C SER A 449 80.69 24.72 -5.07
N ALA A 450 80.45 25.99 -4.70
CA ALA A 450 80.01 27.17 -5.48
C ALA A 450 79.11 26.95 -6.73
N GLY A 451 77.91 27.51 -6.85
CA GLY A 451 77.59 28.95 -6.91
C GLY A 451 76.34 29.20 -7.80
N PRO A 452 75.80 30.43 -7.87
CA PRO A 452 74.35 30.68 -7.98
C PRO A 452 73.86 31.06 -9.39
N ARG A 453 72.59 30.77 -9.71
CA ARG A 453 71.88 31.44 -10.83
C ARG A 453 70.46 31.89 -10.46
N ARG A 454 70.30 33.21 -10.52
CA ARG A 454 69.06 33.98 -10.67
C ARG A 454 68.35 33.62 -11.99
N GLY A 455 67.02 33.74 -12.01
CA GLY A 455 66.19 33.76 -13.22
C GLY A 455 64.71 33.68 -12.84
N ALA A 456 64.09 34.79 -12.42
CA ALA A 456 63.35 35.71 -13.29
C ALA A 456 61.92 35.20 -13.63
N LYS A 457 60.96 35.86 -12.98
CA LYS A 457 59.53 35.90 -13.27
C LYS A 457 59.30 36.27 -14.74
N ARG A 458 58.33 35.63 -15.41
CA ARG A 458 57.54 36.25 -16.47
C ARG A 458 56.08 35.86 -16.34
N LYS A 459 55.25 36.85 -16.02
CA LYS A 459 53.83 36.92 -16.35
C LYS A 459 53.73 37.16 -17.86
N ALA A 460 52.78 36.51 -18.53
CA ALA A 460 52.13 37.07 -19.70
C ALA A 460 50.64 36.75 -19.61
N LYS A 461 49.85 37.81 -19.76
CA LYS A 461 48.41 37.92 -19.76
C LYS A 461 48.05 38.32 -21.19
N GLN A 462 46.84 37.93 -21.61
CA GLN A 462 46.00 38.51 -22.67
C GLN A 462 46.11 38.04 -24.14
N MET A 463 44.91 37.59 -24.57
CA MET A 463 44.16 37.89 -25.80
C MET A 463 44.60 37.23 -27.11
N ASN A 464 43.82 36.25 -27.55
CA ASN A 464 42.63 36.52 -28.37
C ASN A 464 41.43 35.70 -27.88
#